data_AF-A0A522Z996-F1
#
_entry.id   AF-A0A522Z996-F1
#
_cell.length_a   1.000
_cell.length_b   1.000
_cell.length_c   1.000
_cell.angle_alpha   90.00
_cell.angle_beta   90.00
_cell.angle_gamma   90.00
#
_symmetry.space_group_name_H-M   'P 1'
#
loop_
_entity.id
_entity.type
_entity.pdbx_description
1 polymer ?
#
loop_
_entity_poly.entity_id
_entity_poly.type
_entity_poly.pdbx_seq_one_letter_code
_entity_poly.pdbx_strand_id
1 'polypeptide(L)'
;MSDDLGRLATREYDVTLPDGTQGRLAFALCDITKDNALAHHARRRQAVAFGLLSFAELPDAPRNALLWVRTRDGMEMTTADGDDQPGGDLQRLVARHFIVFFDEVKDLAPELATLPFHLKDAS
;
A
#
# COMPACT_ATOMS: atom_id res chain seq x y z
N MET A 1 22.14 7.48 -0.58
CA MET A 1 21.02 7.88 0.29
C MET A 1 20.47 6.57 0.84
N SER A 2 20.78 6.20 2.08
CA SER A 2 20.17 5.02 2.69
C SER A 2 18.68 5.27 2.78
N ASP A 3 17.87 4.32 2.34
CA ASP A 3 16.43 4.45 2.43
C ASP A 3 16.04 4.25 3.90
N ASP A 4 15.97 5.36 4.65
CA ASP A 4 15.63 5.40 6.09
C ASP A 4 14.24 4.78 6.38
N LEU A 5 13.43 4.58 5.34
CA LEU A 5 12.15 3.89 5.39
C LEU A 5 12.29 2.37 5.57
N GLY A 6 13.44 1.79 5.19
CA GLY A 6 13.69 0.35 5.27
C GLY A 6 12.87 -0.48 4.28
N ARG A 7 12.82 -0.10 3.00
CA ARG A 7 12.11 -0.89 1.98
C ARG A 7 12.79 -2.23 1.74
N LEU A 8 11.99 -3.29 1.75
CA LEU A 8 12.37 -4.66 1.40
C LEU A 8 12.11 -4.97 -0.08
N ALA A 9 11.04 -4.42 -0.63
CA ALA A 9 10.69 -4.57 -2.04
C ALA A 9 9.94 -3.35 -2.57
N THR A 10 10.00 -3.14 -3.88
CA THR A 10 9.17 -2.18 -4.60
C THR A 10 8.71 -2.79 -5.93
N ARG A 11 7.45 -2.54 -6.30
CA ARG A 11 6.84 -2.94 -7.57
C ARG A 11 6.04 -1.80 -8.15
N GLU A 12 6.14 -1.64 -9.45
CA GLU A 12 5.46 -0.61 -10.22
C GLU A 12 4.55 -1.26 -11.25
N TYR A 13 3.35 -0.71 -11.39
CA TYR A 13 2.34 -1.19 -12.33
C TYR A 13 1.82 -0.01 -13.13
N ASP A 14 1.99 -0.06 -14.45
CA ASP A 14 1.28 0.84 -15.35
C ASP A 14 -0.19 0.39 -15.40
N VAL A 15 -1.09 1.36 -15.26
CA VAL A 15 -2.53 1.11 -15.10
C VAL A 15 -3.36 1.99 -16.03
N THR A 16 -4.59 1.56 -16.28
CA THR A 16 -5.58 2.33 -17.03
C THR A 16 -6.89 2.30 -16.26
N LEU A 17 -7.43 3.48 -15.95
CA LEU A 17 -8.73 3.67 -15.32
C LEU A 17 -9.87 3.41 -16.32
N PRO A 18 -11.12 3.19 -15.85
CA PRO A 18 -12.25 2.89 -16.73
C PRO A 18 -12.58 4.00 -17.76
N ASP A 19 -12.22 5.25 -17.45
CA ASP A 19 -12.36 6.40 -18.34
C ASP A 19 -11.25 6.48 -19.42
N GLY A 20 -10.27 5.56 -19.38
CA GLY A 20 -9.12 5.54 -20.29
C GLY A 20 -7.90 6.29 -19.77
N THR A 21 -7.98 6.96 -18.62
CA THR A 21 -6.84 7.65 -18.01
C THR A 21 -5.73 6.66 -17.68
N GLN A 22 -4.50 6.95 -18.11
CA GLN A 22 -3.33 6.12 -17.84
C GLN A 22 -2.50 6.71 -16.71
N GLY A 23 -1.85 5.86 -15.94
CA GLY A 23 -0.89 6.27 -14.93
C GLY A 23 -0.18 5.09 -14.30
N ARG A 24 0.41 5.29 -13.13
CA ARG A 24 1.20 4.26 -12.45
C ARG A 24 0.90 4.16 -10.97
N LEU A 25 0.91 2.92 -10.47
CA LEU A 25 0.92 2.59 -9.04
C LEU A 25 2.30 2.07 -8.65
N ALA A 26 2.86 2.55 -7.54
CA ALA A 26 4.09 2.00 -6.96
C ALA A 26 3.84 1.53 -5.53
N PHE A 27 4.05 0.23 -5.30
CA PHE A 27 3.87 -0.43 -4.02
C PHE A 27 5.25 -0.74 -3.43
N ALA A 28 5.46 -0.40 -2.16
CA ALA A 28 6.65 -0.75 -1.42
C ALA A 28 6.29 -1.58 -0.20
N LEU A 29 7.03 -2.67 0.05
CA LEU A 29 7.02 -3.43 1.31
C LEU A 29 8.14 -2.88 2.20
N CYS A 30 7.83 -2.55 3.45
CA CYS A 30 8.80 -2.03 4.41
C CYS A 30 9.12 -3.05 5.50
N ASP A 31 10.33 -2.96 6.04
CA ASP A 31 10.82 -3.80 7.12
C ASP A 31 10.23 -3.36 8.46
N ILE A 32 9.33 -4.19 9.02
CA ILE A 32 8.63 -3.94 10.29
C ILE A 32 9.56 -3.98 11.51
N THR A 33 10.77 -4.51 11.35
CA THR A 33 11.77 -4.57 12.42
C THR A 33 12.53 -3.26 12.57
N LYS A 34 12.48 -2.36 11.57
CA LYS A 34 13.19 -1.08 11.63
C LYS A 34 12.73 -0.21 12.79
N ASP A 35 13.66 0.61 13.26
CA ASP A 35 13.39 1.61 14.28
C ASP A 35 13.10 2.97 13.63
N ASN A 36 11.87 3.09 13.09
CA ASN A 36 11.37 4.33 12.50
C ASN A 36 9.89 4.53 12.83
N ALA A 37 9.38 5.74 12.58
CA ALA A 37 8.02 6.13 12.94
C ALA A 37 6.94 5.27 12.27
N LEU A 38 7.15 4.87 11.01
CA LEU A 38 6.19 4.05 10.26
C LEU A 38 6.13 2.62 10.80
N ALA A 39 7.29 1.99 11.04
CA ALA A 39 7.37 0.66 11.64
C ALA A 39 6.79 0.67 13.07
N HIS A 40 7.05 1.72 13.84
CA HIS A 40 6.46 1.87 15.18
C HIS A 40 4.94 2.04 15.13
N HIS A 41 4.41 2.77 14.15
CA HIS A 41 2.97 2.90 13.92
C HIS A 41 2.35 1.55 13.53
N ALA A 42 2.95 0.84 12.58
CA ALA A 42 2.49 -0.48 12.14
C ALA A 42 2.47 -1.49 13.29
N ARG A 43 3.54 -1.57 14.10
CA ARG A 43 3.60 -2.44 15.28
C ARG A 43 2.52 -2.11 16.31
N ARG A 44 2.23 -0.82 16.55
CA ARG A 44 1.12 -0.39 17.44
C ARG A 44 -0.25 -0.84 16.95
N ARG A 45 -0.42 -1.00 15.64
CA ARG A 45 -1.64 -1.52 15.00
C ARG A 45 -1.65 -3.05 14.90
N GLN A 46 -0.67 -3.74 15.50
CA GLN A 46 -0.50 -5.20 15.41
C GLN A 46 -0.39 -5.69 13.96
N ALA A 47 0.27 -4.88 13.12
CA ALA A 47 0.51 -5.22 11.73
C ALA A 47 1.36 -6.48 11.60
N VAL A 48 1.02 -7.31 10.61
CA VAL A 48 1.90 -8.38 10.12
C VAL A 48 2.86 -7.85 9.06
N ALA A 49 2.43 -6.84 8.29
CA ALA A 49 3.24 -6.16 7.29
C ALA A 49 2.71 -4.74 7.04
N PHE A 50 3.57 -3.88 6.52
CA PHE A 50 3.20 -2.51 6.16
C PHE A 50 4.07 -2.00 5.01
N GLY A 51 3.66 -0.89 4.44
CA GLY A 51 4.48 -0.22 3.45
C GLY A 51 3.81 1.00 2.87
N LEU A 52 4.26 1.38 1.68
CA LEU A 52 3.80 2.59 1.00
C LEU A 52 3.14 2.27 -0.34
N LEU A 53 2.17 3.09 -0.72
CA LEU A 53 1.55 3.10 -2.03
C LEU A 53 1.56 4.53 -2.57
N SER A 54 2.25 4.76 -3.69
CA SER A 54 2.25 6.04 -4.38
C SER A 54 1.64 5.93 -5.77
N PHE A 55 1.19 7.08 -6.27
CA PHE A 55 0.49 7.22 -7.53
C PHE A 55 1.25 8.22 -8.40
N ALA A 56 1.26 7.99 -9.71
CA ALA A 56 1.77 8.95 -10.68
C ALA A 56 0.79 9.07 -11.84
N GLU A 57 0.63 10.31 -12.34
CA GLU A 57 -0.17 10.62 -13.54
C GLU A 57 -1.68 10.28 -13.40
N LEU A 58 -2.17 10.21 -12.16
CA LEU A 58 -3.58 9.93 -11.84
C LEU A 58 -4.23 11.17 -11.20
N PRO A 59 -5.20 11.83 -11.86
CA PRO A 59 -5.77 13.11 -11.41
C PRO A 59 -6.43 13.08 -10.03
N ASP A 60 -7.10 11.97 -9.69
CA ASP A 60 -7.83 11.78 -8.43
C ASP A 60 -7.04 10.96 -7.39
N ALA A 61 -5.73 10.90 -7.56
CA ALA A 61 -4.87 10.22 -6.61
C ALA A 61 -4.39 11.15 -5.49
N PRO A 62 -4.17 10.62 -4.27
CA PRO A 62 -3.44 11.32 -3.21
C PRO A 62 -2.10 11.84 -3.74
N ARG A 63 -1.72 13.06 -3.32
CA ARG A 63 -0.45 13.66 -3.75
C ARG A 63 0.74 12.97 -3.09
N ASN A 64 0.57 12.52 -1.85
CA ASN A 64 1.59 11.81 -1.10
C ASN A 64 1.31 10.31 -1.08
N ALA A 65 2.35 9.54 -0.78
CA ALA A 65 2.21 8.10 -0.61
C ALA A 65 1.27 7.76 0.56
N LEU A 66 0.37 6.82 0.33
CA LEU A 66 -0.44 6.21 1.37
C LEU A 66 0.40 5.24 2.19
N LEU A 67 0.21 5.23 3.50
CA LEU A 67 0.66 4.16 4.37
C LEU A 67 -0.38 3.04 4.32
N TRP A 68 0.02 1.85 3.89
CA TRP A 68 -0.80 0.66 4.01
C TRP A 68 -0.32 -0.21 5.17
N VAL A 69 -1.27 -0.72 5.95
CA VAL A 69 -1.03 -1.61 7.09
C VAL A 69 -1.88 -2.84 6.93
N ARG A 70 -1.25 -4.01 6.99
CA ARG A 70 -1.92 -5.31 6.99
C ARG A 70 -1.91 -5.88 8.39
N THR A 71 -3.09 -6.20 8.92
CA THR A 71 -3.26 -6.99 10.14
C THR A 71 -3.85 -8.36 9.77
N ARG A 72 -4.01 -9.25 10.75
CA ARG A 72 -4.71 -10.53 10.53
C ARG A 72 -6.19 -10.35 10.19
N ASP A 73 -6.78 -9.24 10.62
CA ASP A 73 -8.22 -8.99 10.52
C ASP A 73 -8.61 -8.16 9.29
N GLY A 74 -7.64 -7.56 8.59
CA GLY A 74 -7.96 -6.65 7.50
C GLY A 74 -6.79 -5.82 7.03
N MET A 75 -7.10 -4.92 6.10
CA MET A 75 -6.15 -3.96 5.57
C MET A 75 -6.67 -2.55 5.81
N GLU A 76 -5.76 -1.68 6.21
CA GLU A 76 -6.00 -0.26 6.47
C GLU A 76 -5.09 0.58 5.58
N MET A 77 -5.62 1.68 5.05
CA MET A 77 -4.86 2.67 4.29
C MET A 77 -5.03 4.04 4.95
N THR A 78 -3.91 4.72 5.17
CA THR A 78 -3.87 6.04 5.80
C THR A 78 -3.28 7.04 4.81
N THR A 79 -4.02 8.11 4.52
CA THR A 79 -3.54 9.26 3.74
C THR A 79 -2.64 10.15 4.58
N ALA A 80 -1.78 10.93 3.91
CA ALA A 80 -1.09 12.02 4.58
C ALA A 80 -2.08 13.13 4.97
N ASP A 81 -1.72 13.94 5.97
CA ASP A 81 -2.54 15.08 6.39
C ASP A 81 -2.78 16.03 5.22
N GLY A 82 -4.06 16.30 4.92
CA GLY A 82 -4.47 17.19 3.84
C GLY A 82 -4.57 16.53 2.46
N ASP A 83 -4.34 15.21 2.35
CA ASP A 83 -4.65 14.45 1.14
C ASP A 83 -6.06 13.85 1.17
N ASP A 84 -6.69 13.84 0.00
CA ASP A 84 -7.96 13.17 -0.23
C ASP A 84 -7.78 11.66 -0.36
N GLN A 85 -8.82 10.91 0.04
CA GLN A 85 -8.86 9.47 -0.24
C GLN A 85 -8.94 9.24 -1.76
N PRO A 86 -8.34 8.15 -2.28
CA PRO A 86 -8.47 7.80 -3.68
C PRO A 86 -9.94 7.66 -4.08
N GLY A 87 -10.31 8.12 -5.28
CA GLY A 87 -11.66 7.92 -5.83
C GLY A 87 -12.04 6.43 -5.97
N GLY A 88 -13.33 6.11 -6.04
CA GLY A 88 -13.82 4.73 -5.98
C GLY A 88 -13.28 3.78 -7.06
N ASP A 89 -13.07 4.26 -8.28
CA ASP A 89 -12.43 3.46 -9.35
C ASP A 89 -10.96 3.18 -9.03
N LEU A 90 -10.25 4.18 -8.53
CA LEU A 90 -8.85 4.04 -8.12
C LEU A 90 -8.72 3.09 -6.93
N GLN A 91 -9.63 3.13 -5.95
CA GLN A 91 -9.67 2.18 -4.83
C GLN A 91 -9.84 0.73 -5.32
N ARG A 92 -10.76 0.49 -6.27
CA ARG A 92 -10.97 -0.85 -6.86
C ARG A 92 -9.73 -1.34 -7.59
N LEU A 93 -9.07 -0.45 -8.33
CA LEU A 93 -7.84 -0.75 -9.05
C LEU A 93 -6.69 -1.09 -8.09
N VAL A 94 -6.51 -0.28 -7.04
CA VAL A 94 -5.52 -0.49 -5.98
C VAL A 94 -5.74 -1.84 -5.28
N ALA A 95 -6.99 -2.16 -4.93
CA ALA A 95 -7.33 -3.42 -4.29
C ALA A 95 -6.91 -4.63 -5.15
N ARG A 96 -7.11 -4.58 -6.46
CA ARG A 96 -6.68 -5.65 -7.38
C ARG A 96 -5.15 -5.78 -7.44
N HIS A 97 -4.44 -4.65 -7.47
CA HIS A 97 -2.98 -4.66 -7.54
C HIS A 97 -2.31 -5.06 -6.23
N PHE A 98 -2.95 -4.87 -5.08
CA PHE A 98 -2.45 -5.44 -3.82
C PHE A 98 -2.40 -6.97 -3.84
N ILE A 99 -3.40 -7.63 -4.45
CA ILE A 99 -3.40 -9.10 -4.59
C ILE A 99 -2.18 -9.56 -5.40
N VAL A 100 -1.91 -8.90 -6.53
CA VAL A 100 -0.75 -9.18 -7.38
C VAL A 100 0.55 -8.93 -6.62
N PHE A 101 0.65 -7.76 -5.99
CA PHE A 101 1.84 -7.36 -5.21
C PHE A 101 2.15 -8.35 -4.09
N PHE A 102 1.14 -8.82 -3.34
CA PHE A 102 1.35 -9.78 -2.25
C PHE A 102 1.83 -11.15 -2.74
N ASP A 103 1.38 -11.61 -3.90
CA ASP A 103 1.92 -12.83 -4.50
C ASP A 103 3.39 -12.65 -4.93
N GLU A 104 3.74 -11.49 -5.49
CA GLU A 104 5.10 -11.19 -5.93
C GLU A 104 6.12 -11.04 -4.79
N VAL A 105 5.68 -10.70 -3.58
CA VAL A 105 6.55 -10.53 -2.40
C VAL A 105 6.43 -11.66 -1.38
N LYS A 106 5.76 -12.77 -1.71
CA LYS A 106 5.53 -13.89 -0.79
C LYS A 106 6.81 -14.53 -0.24
N ASP A 107 7.92 -14.46 -0.97
CA ASP A 107 9.21 -14.97 -0.49
C ASP A 107 9.82 -14.09 0.61
N LEU A 108 9.39 -12.82 0.70
CA LEU A 108 9.84 -11.85 1.69
C LEU A 108 8.87 -11.72 2.87
N ALA A 109 7.58 -11.85 2.61
CA ALA A 109 6.50 -11.72 3.59
C ALA A 109 5.42 -12.80 3.33
N PRO A 110 5.71 -14.09 3.62
CA PRO A 110 4.84 -15.21 3.27
C PRO A 110 3.45 -15.13 3.91
N GLU A 111 3.34 -14.49 5.07
CA GLU A 111 2.07 -14.25 5.74
C GLU A 111 1.08 -13.45 4.89
N LEU A 112 1.56 -12.56 3.99
CA LEU A 112 0.69 -11.75 3.13
C LEU A 112 -0.11 -12.59 2.14
N ALA A 113 0.49 -13.65 1.59
CA ALA A 113 -0.16 -14.53 0.62
C ALA A 113 -1.26 -15.41 1.24
N THR A 114 -1.25 -15.57 2.56
CA THR A 114 -2.17 -16.48 3.28
C THR A 114 -3.40 -15.81 3.86
N LEU A 115 -3.44 -14.47 3.92
CA LEU A 115 -4.51 -13.74 4.58
C LEU A 115 -5.60 -13.27 3.60
N PRO A 116 -6.90 -13.48 3.89
CA PRO A 116 -8.00 -13.09 3.01
C PRO A 116 -8.04 -11.58 2.80
N PHE A 117 -7.97 -11.15 1.54
CA PHE A 117 -7.89 -9.72 1.21
C PHE A 117 -9.25 -9.03 1.35
N HIS A 118 -9.37 -8.21 2.40
CA HIS A 118 -10.51 -7.31 2.62
C HIS A 118 -9.97 -5.94 2.98
N LEU A 119 -10.32 -4.96 2.15
CA LEU A 119 -10.08 -3.55 2.43
C LEU A 119 -11.18 -3.12 3.41
N LYS A 120 -10.82 -2.61 4.59
CA LYS A 120 -11.83 -2.03 5.48
C LYS A 120 -12.33 -0.73 4.87
N ASP A 121 -13.65 -0.54 4.84
CA ASP A 121 -14.26 0.71 4.40
C ASP A 121 -13.72 1.86 5.28
N ALA A 122 -13.25 2.94 4.64
CA ALA A 122 -12.85 4.16 5.33
C ALA A 122 -14.09 4.70 6.06
N SER A 123 -14.07 4.66 7.40
CA SER A 123 -15.11 5.22 8.27
C SER A 123 -14.91 6.72 8.44
#